data_AF-A0A1Q7WN72-F1
#
_entry.id   AF-A0A1Q7WN72-F1
#
_cell.length_a   1.000
_cell.length_b   1.000
_cell.length_c   1.000
_cell.angle_alpha   90.00
_cell.angle_beta   90.00
_cell.angle_gamma   90.00
#
_symmetry.space_group_name_H-M   'P 1'
#
loop_
_entity.id
_entity.type
_entity.pdbx_description
1 polymer ?
#
loop_
_entity_poly.entity_id
_entity_poly.type
_entity_poly.pdbx_seq_one_letter_code
_entity_poly.pdbx_strand_id
1 'polypeptide(L)'
;MRFRLRAAAAGLALCLAVLWPGFAATTDDQFKSDIEGFLNKLSKTTHGVLSWEGSDSFEMRREGDAAVATITNARLTLHEAKPAELVFDRIEIRRMPAPGMPSTAKFDIVFPAQSTLTLADGTKTSLSLKDAKASLALEEGSNRFSETLASFAGARLEHASTGDWVSFGPLSMSSKLAGAADGGWSNPIDFELKQIEFFLSEVPVGGAIERIAYTALSSGPDVAALNRLRARMDELREQGEQATTARADALLELLPTLPALFSLVKGETILEGLAVRAANGEPLVSLVKASLGGALTGLSGDTAAWRITFRQNGLTLASSILDPAKVPQTIVIDLGLENVATGPLRTILEAIAKARKEADGPDSQQAMQRMIGAAAMLNPVFRIYEAGLKTKDVGIAATGDAKGSPLSPKGYSAEADIIVRGFDALPALLGNSPYAQYLPLLKVLGTAGADSDVKFHLASAPPKWITINGNDVSGWLIGSTSEPGKPRQLRPAEPPLQGDDVRAVQRSLNGAKIAAPQSGTYDGATAAAVAQFQKQNGLNVDGVVTEATRDKLGVKPLAPEAAPPRTSDVIKPPRR
;
A
#
# COMPACT_ATOMS: atom_id res chain seq x y z
N MET A 1 3.35 23.58 -4.97
CA MET A 1 2.98 22.41 -4.13
C MET A 1 4.16 21.51 -3.71
N ARG A 2 4.97 20.91 -4.62
CA ARG A 2 6.00 19.91 -4.26
C ARG A 2 7.25 20.43 -3.52
N PHE A 3 7.56 21.73 -3.60
CA PHE A 3 8.85 22.26 -3.11
C PHE A 3 8.83 22.66 -1.63
N ARG A 4 7.70 23.19 -1.12
CA ARG A 4 7.63 23.77 0.25
C ARG A 4 7.29 22.76 1.35
N LEU A 5 6.55 21.69 1.03
CA LEU A 5 6.29 20.56 1.96
C LEU A 5 7.51 19.66 2.18
N ARG A 6 8.49 19.66 1.26
CA ARG A 6 9.70 18.81 1.34
C ARG A 6 10.70 19.34 2.37
N ALA A 7 10.87 20.67 2.45
CA ALA A 7 11.68 21.31 3.51
C ALA A 7 11.16 21.03 4.93
N ALA A 8 9.83 20.91 5.12
CA ALA A 8 9.24 20.52 6.40
C ALA A 8 9.46 19.03 6.72
N ALA A 9 9.46 18.16 5.71
CA ALA A 9 9.82 16.74 5.85
C ALA A 9 11.31 16.56 6.15
N ALA A 10 12.17 17.47 5.69
CA ALA A 10 13.61 17.43 5.91
C ALA A 10 14.04 17.69 7.36
N GLY A 11 13.37 18.60 8.09
CA GLY A 11 13.63 18.81 9.52
C GLY A 11 13.29 17.57 10.37
N LEU A 12 12.19 16.89 10.01
CA LEU A 12 11.77 15.62 10.59
C LEU A 12 12.72 14.47 10.22
N ALA A 13 13.15 14.43 8.96
CA ALA A 13 14.13 13.48 8.45
C ALA A 13 15.49 13.64 9.14
N LEU A 14 15.83 14.82 9.66
CA LEU A 14 17.09 15.07 10.36
C LEU A 14 17.08 14.55 11.79
N CYS A 15 15.96 14.72 12.52
CA CYS A 15 15.76 14.05 13.80
C CYS A 15 15.78 12.51 13.64
N LEU A 16 15.33 12.00 12.50
CA LEU A 16 15.36 10.56 12.18
C LEU A 16 16.74 10.09 11.67
N ALA A 17 17.48 10.92 10.92
CA ALA A 17 18.79 10.58 10.35
C ALA A 17 19.88 10.53 11.43
N VAL A 18 19.74 11.31 12.50
CA VAL A 18 20.66 11.31 13.65
C VAL A 18 20.45 10.10 14.56
N LEU A 19 19.45 9.26 14.29
CA LEU A 19 19.26 7.98 14.98
C LEU A 19 20.21 6.87 14.49
N TRP A 20 21.12 7.18 13.57
CA TRP A 20 21.95 6.18 12.91
C TRP A 20 23.49 6.32 13.01
N PRO A 21 24.09 6.71 14.13
CA PRO A 21 25.52 6.57 14.26
C PRO A 21 25.92 5.19 14.79
N GLY A 22 26.65 4.44 13.96
CA GLY A 22 27.54 3.36 14.38
C GLY A 22 28.78 3.98 15.03
N PHE A 23 28.79 4.04 16.36
CA PHE A 23 29.94 4.47 17.15
C PHE A 23 30.45 3.29 17.97
N ALA A 24 31.71 2.92 17.75
CA ALA A 24 32.40 1.85 18.48
C ALA A 24 33.57 2.42 19.31
N ALA A 25 33.46 3.69 19.73
CA ALA A 25 34.56 4.40 20.34
C ALA A 25 34.89 3.91 21.75
N THR A 26 36.16 3.61 22.00
CA THR A 26 36.70 3.23 23.32
C THR A 26 37.56 4.33 23.95
N THR A 27 38.05 5.30 23.17
CA THR A 27 38.86 6.46 23.61
C THR A 27 38.28 7.79 23.10
N ASP A 28 38.77 8.94 23.60
CA ASP A 28 38.28 10.26 23.19
C ASP A 28 38.64 10.59 21.73
N ASP A 29 39.85 10.23 21.29
CA ASP A 29 40.28 10.38 19.90
C ASP A 29 39.47 9.49 18.95
N GLN A 30 39.19 8.24 19.37
CA GLN A 30 38.32 7.35 18.62
C GLN A 30 36.89 7.89 18.57
N PHE A 31 36.39 8.48 19.67
CA PHE A 31 35.04 9.04 19.73
C PHE A 31 34.87 10.23 18.79
N LYS A 32 35.86 11.13 18.73
CA LYS A 32 35.86 12.21 17.75
C LYS A 32 35.92 11.68 16.31
N SER A 33 36.85 10.77 16.03
CA SER A 33 37.00 10.13 14.71
C SER A 33 35.74 9.41 14.25
N ASP A 34 35.05 8.74 15.17
CA ASP A 34 33.79 8.03 14.92
C ASP A 34 32.67 9.00 14.54
N ILE A 35 32.51 10.11 15.28
CA ILE A 35 31.54 11.16 14.94
C ILE A 35 31.84 11.77 13.57
N GLU A 36 33.09 12.15 13.30
CA GLU A 36 33.50 12.70 12.01
C GLU A 36 33.28 11.69 10.87
N GLY A 37 33.61 10.42 11.10
CA GLY A 37 33.39 9.34 10.15
C GLY A 37 31.91 9.12 9.83
N PHE A 38 31.03 9.23 10.83
CA PHE A 38 29.58 9.20 10.63
C PHE A 38 29.08 10.40 9.83
N LEU A 39 29.46 11.62 10.23
CA LEU A 39 29.05 12.85 9.55
C LEU A 39 29.50 12.85 8.08
N ASN A 40 30.72 12.42 7.79
CA ASN A 40 31.22 12.28 6.42
C ASN A 40 30.48 11.21 5.60
N LYS A 41 29.84 10.23 6.25
CA LYS A 41 29.01 9.20 5.62
C LYS A 41 27.53 9.59 5.54
N LEU A 42 27.13 10.74 6.10
CA LEU A 42 25.73 11.17 6.18
C LEU A 42 25.02 11.16 4.82
N SER A 43 25.71 11.57 3.75
CA SER A 43 25.15 11.53 2.38
C SER A 43 24.85 10.11 1.95
N LYS A 44 25.73 9.15 2.25
CA LYS A 44 25.49 7.73 1.91
C LYS A 44 24.37 7.14 2.76
N THR A 45 24.33 7.44 4.06
CA THR A 45 23.35 6.86 4.99
C THR A 45 21.95 7.41 4.78
N THR A 46 21.85 8.67 4.38
CA THR A 46 20.56 9.33 4.09
C THR A 46 20.14 9.21 2.63
N HIS A 47 20.79 8.35 1.83
CA HIS A 47 20.51 8.16 0.40
C HIS A 47 20.56 9.48 -0.39
N GLY A 48 21.55 10.31 -0.08
CA GLY A 48 21.80 11.60 -0.68
C GLY A 48 21.04 12.74 -0.05
N VAL A 49 20.09 12.52 0.86
CA VAL A 49 19.22 13.59 1.40
C VAL A 49 20.02 14.65 2.16
N LEU A 50 21.04 14.27 2.93
CA LEU A 50 21.87 15.20 3.72
C LEU A 50 23.36 14.96 3.49
N SER A 51 24.14 16.00 3.21
CA SER A 51 25.62 15.95 3.30
C SER A 51 26.13 16.79 4.46
N TRP A 52 27.26 16.35 5.01
CA TRP A 52 28.04 17.13 5.95
C TRP A 52 28.97 18.08 5.21
N GLU A 53 28.96 19.36 5.57
CA GLU A 53 29.83 20.39 4.97
C GLU A 53 30.93 20.84 5.92
N GLY A 54 30.73 20.70 7.24
CA GLY A 54 31.74 21.04 8.25
C GLY A 54 31.17 21.74 9.47
N SER A 55 32.05 22.22 10.33
CA SER A 55 31.73 23.00 11.54
C SER A 55 32.82 24.03 11.80
N ASP A 56 32.56 25.00 12.67
CA ASP A 56 33.57 25.98 13.07
C ASP A 56 34.46 25.45 14.18
N SER A 57 33.88 24.75 15.15
CA SER A 57 34.64 24.07 16.20
C SER A 57 34.06 22.70 16.51
N PHE A 58 34.96 21.78 16.87
CA PHE A 58 34.64 20.45 17.36
C PHE A 58 35.51 20.17 18.57
N GLU A 59 34.93 20.40 19.75
CA GLU A 59 35.60 20.28 21.04
C GLU A 59 35.19 18.99 21.77
N MET A 60 36.19 18.34 22.37
CA MET A 60 36.02 17.15 23.20
C MET A 60 36.28 17.51 24.66
N ARG A 61 35.39 17.08 25.55
CA ARG A 61 35.57 17.23 27.00
C ARG A 61 35.13 15.98 27.75
N ARG A 62 35.70 15.79 28.93
CA ARG A 62 35.30 14.74 29.88
C ARG A 62 34.47 15.33 31.01
N GLU A 63 33.33 14.72 31.29
CA GLU A 63 32.48 15.03 32.44
C GLU A 63 32.23 13.77 33.25
N GLY A 64 33.11 13.50 34.24
CA GLY A 64 33.13 12.22 34.96
C GLY A 64 33.42 11.06 34.00
N ASP A 65 32.57 10.03 34.01
CA ASP A 65 32.68 8.88 33.11
C ASP A 65 32.14 9.16 31.69
N ALA A 66 31.55 10.35 31.46
CA ALA A 66 31.00 10.73 30.16
C ALA A 66 32.05 11.43 29.29
N ALA A 67 32.06 11.10 27.99
CA ALA A 67 32.75 11.88 26.97
C ALA A 67 31.72 12.76 26.25
N VAL A 68 31.99 14.05 26.12
CA VAL A 68 31.08 15.03 25.52
C VAL A 68 31.75 15.70 24.33
N ALA A 69 31.13 15.61 23.16
CA ALA A 69 31.48 16.33 21.95
C ALA A 69 30.56 17.55 21.79
N THR A 70 31.14 18.72 21.59
CA THR A 70 30.40 19.95 21.25
C THR A 70 30.80 20.41 19.86
N ILE A 71 29.83 20.47 18.95
CA ILE A 71 30.01 20.90 17.56
C ILE A 71 29.32 22.25 17.41
N THR A 72 30.06 23.29 17.06
CA THR A 72 29.54 24.66 16.90
C THR A 72 29.42 25.01 15.43
N ASN A 73 28.30 25.65 15.04
CA ASN A 73 27.98 26.01 13.66
C ASN A 73 28.11 24.82 12.70
N ALA A 74 27.46 23.71 13.04
CA ALA A 74 27.43 22.51 12.23
C ALA A 74 26.64 22.79 10.95
N ARG A 75 27.29 22.68 9.79
CA ARG A 75 26.73 22.97 8.46
C ARG A 75 26.45 21.69 7.71
N LEU A 76 25.22 21.56 7.22
CA LEU A 76 24.76 20.45 6.42
C LEU A 76 24.09 20.98 5.15
N THR A 77 24.23 20.25 4.04
CA THR A 77 23.40 20.51 2.85
C THR A 77 22.28 19.49 2.79
N LEU A 78 21.05 19.99 2.71
CA LEU A 78 19.88 19.21 2.36
C LEU A 78 19.76 19.18 0.83
N HIS A 79 19.99 18.03 0.21
CA HIS A 79 19.88 17.85 -1.24
C HIS A 79 18.42 17.58 -1.61
N GLU A 80 17.69 18.65 -1.90
CA GLU A 80 16.40 18.57 -2.57
C GLU A 80 16.55 18.84 -4.08
N ALA A 81 15.43 19.12 -4.78
CA ALA A 81 15.48 19.55 -6.17
C ALA A 81 16.27 20.86 -6.36
N LYS A 82 16.39 21.68 -5.31
CA LYS A 82 17.49 22.64 -5.16
C LYS A 82 18.05 22.49 -3.74
N PRO A 83 19.37 22.56 -3.54
CA PRO A 83 19.98 22.36 -2.24
C PRO A 83 19.61 23.47 -1.26
N ALA A 84 19.51 23.14 0.03
CA ALA A 84 19.36 24.11 1.11
C ALA A 84 20.45 23.88 2.16
N GLU A 85 21.07 24.95 2.63
CA GLU A 85 22.06 24.90 3.71
C GLU A 85 21.35 24.95 5.06
N LEU A 86 21.68 24.03 5.95
CA LEU A 86 21.18 23.98 7.32
C LEU A 86 22.33 24.19 8.30
N VAL A 87 22.15 25.14 9.21
CA VAL A 87 23.14 25.49 10.23
C VAL A 87 22.56 25.25 11.62
N PHE A 88 23.23 24.40 12.39
CA PHE A 88 23.00 24.22 13.82
C PHE A 88 24.05 24.99 14.61
N ASP A 89 23.62 25.97 15.40
CA ASP A 89 24.54 26.80 16.19
C ASP A 89 25.37 25.95 17.17
N ARG A 90 24.74 24.94 17.79
CA ARG A 90 25.41 24.03 18.71
C ARG A 90 24.74 22.66 18.77
N ILE A 91 25.49 21.60 18.51
CA ILE A 91 25.09 20.20 18.75
C ILE A 91 25.96 19.65 19.88
N GLU A 92 25.33 19.02 20.87
CA GLU A 92 26.05 18.34 21.94
C GLU A 92 25.76 16.83 21.88
N ILE A 93 26.83 16.02 21.84
CA ILE A 93 26.75 14.55 21.83
C ILE A 93 27.47 14.04 23.08
N ARG A 94 26.74 13.37 23.97
CA ARG A 94 27.27 12.80 25.21
C ARG A 94 27.29 11.28 25.12
N ARG A 95 28.48 10.67 25.19
CA ARG A 95 28.69 9.23 25.32
C ARG A 95 28.86 8.86 26.79
N MET A 96 28.14 7.83 27.25
CA MET A 96 28.20 7.28 28.61
C MET A 96 28.26 5.75 28.57
N PRO A 97 28.86 5.09 29.57
CA PRO A 97 28.70 3.64 29.76
C PRO A 97 27.23 3.28 30.00
N ALA A 98 26.74 2.17 29.46
CA ALA A 98 25.40 1.68 29.76
C ALA A 98 25.38 0.93 31.11
N PRO A 99 24.59 1.36 32.10
CA PRO A 99 24.53 0.69 33.40
C PRO A 99 24.04 -0.76 33.27
N GLY A 100 24.81 -1.72 33.78
CA GLY A 100 24.44 -3.14 33.82
C GLY A 100 24.62 -3.93 32.51
N MET A 101 25.14 -3.29 31.45
CA MET A 101 25.45 -3.95 30.17
C MET A 101 26.93 -3.72 29.82
N PRO A 102 27.84 -4.66 30.19
CA PRO A 102 29.23 -4.56 29.75
C PRO A 102 29.29 -4.58 28.22
N SER A 103 30.13 -3.72 27.64
CA SER A 103 30.24 -3.51 26.18
C SER A 103 29.02 -2.84 25.53
N THR A 104 28.33 -1.93 26.22
CA THR A 104 27.29 -1.07 25.60
C THR A 104 27.54 0.40 25.95
N ALA A 105 27.48 1.28 24.96
CA ALA A 105 27.60 2.72 25.12
C ALA A 105 26.26 3.40 24.82
N LYS A 106 25.87 4.34 25.68
CA LYS A 106 24.70 5.21 25.49
C LYS A 106 25.15 6.56 24.93
N PHE A 107 24.46 7.04 23.91
CA PHE A 107 24.68 8.35 23.30
C PHE A 107 23.44 9.22 23.48
N ASP A 108 23.57 10.36 24.14
CA ASP A 108 22.54 11.38 24.24
C ASP A 108 22.93 12.58 23.37
N ILE A 109 22.04 12.98 22.47
CA ILE A 109 22.25 14.05 21.49
C ILE A 109 21.25 15.15 21.78
N VAL A 110 21.74 16.37 21.92
CA VAL A 110 20.94 17.56 22.18
C VAL A 110 21.13 18.53 21.01
N PHE A 111 20.01 18.91 20.40
CA PHE A 111 19.96 19.89 19.31
C PHE A 111 19.70 21.30 19.87
N PRO A 112 20.14 22.36 19.17
CA PRO A 112 19.90 23.72 19.61
C PRO A 112 18.43 24.10 19.41
N ALA A 113 17.96 25.07 20.19
CA ALA A 113 16.56 25.50 20.14
C ALA A 113 16.21 26.25 18.85
N GLN A 114 17.20 26.79 18.15
CA GLN A 114 17.03 27.48 16.88
C GLN A 114 18.12 27.02 15.91
N SER A 115 17.76 26.99 14.63
CA SER A 115 18.63 26.62 13.52
C SER A 115 18.17 27.40 12.29
N THR A 116 19.09 27.68 11.39
CA THR A 116 18.79 28.45 10.18
C THR A 116 18.85 27.53 8.98
N LEU A 117 17.78 27.52 8.17
CA LEU A 117 17.74 26.85 6.88
C LEU A 117 17.80 27.92 5.78
N THR A 118 18.86 27.94 4.98
CA THR A 118 19.02 28.84 3.83
C THR A 118 18.71 28.08 2.55
N LEU A 119 17.67 28.49 1.82
CA LEU A 119 17.28 27.89 0.55
C LEU A 119 18.23 28.30 -0.59
N ALA A 120 18.20 27.57 -1.71
CA ALA A 120 19.02 27.85 -2.89
C ALA A 120 18.89 29.27 -3.48
N ASP A 121 17.77 29.96 -3.24
CA ASP A 121 17.55 31.34 -3.65
C ASP A 121 18.07 32.38 -2.63
N GLY A 122 18.76 31.92 -1.58
CA GLY A 122 19.28 32.74 -0.49
C GLY A 122 18.26 33.04 0.59
N THR A 123 17.01 32.57 0.47
CA THR A 123 15.97 32.84 1.46
C THR A 123 16.27 32.09 2.75
N LYS A 124 16.33 32.84 3.86
CA LYS A 124 16.46 32.26 5.20
C LYS A 124 15.08 31.89 5.73
N THR A 125 14.94 30.62 6.07
CA THR A 125 13.80 30.00 6.75
C THR A 125 14.25 29.64 8.16
N SER A 126 13.52 30.07 9.17
CA SER A 126 13.87 29.72 10.56
C SER A 126 13.33 28.33 10.90
N LEU A 127 14.18 27.47 11.45
CA LEU A 127 13.79 26.22 12.10
C LEU A 127 13.94 26.41 13.61
N SER A 128 12.83 26.42 14.35
CA SER A 128 12.87 26.38 15.81
C SER A 128 12.53 24.99 16.31
N LEU A 129 13.32 24.48 17.25
CA LEU A 129 13.14 23.20 17.92
C LEU A 129 12.96 23.43 19.42
N LYS A 130 12.02 22.74 20.05
CA LYS A 130 11.82 22.79 21.50
C LYS A 130 12.14 21.43 22.10
N ASP A 131 13.09 21.41 23.04
CA ASP A 131 13.52 20.21 23.77
C ASP A 131 13.86 19.01 22.86
N ALA A 132 14.51 19.27 21.72
CA ALA A 132 14.88 18.23 20.75
C ALA A 132 16.05 17.39 21.26
N LYS A 133 15.79 16.09 21.48
CA LYS A 133 16.72 15.13 22.07
C LYS A 133 16.64 13.78 21.34
N ALA A 134 17.78 13.13 21.19
CA ALA A 134 17.86 11.74 20.75
C ALA A 134 18.74 10.94 21.72
N SER A 135 18.37 9.70 22.00
CA SER A 135 19.14 8.77 22.83
C SER A 135 19.29 7.43 22.10
N LEU A 136 20.50 6.89 22.12
CA LEU A 136 20.85 5.66 21.41
C LEU A 136 21.62 4.74 22.34
N ALA A 137 21.38 3.43 22.26
CA ALA A 137 22.22 2.41 22.90
C ALA A 137 22.85 1.52 21.83
N LEU A 138 24.18 1.44 21.84
CA LEU A 138 24.98 0.62 20.93
C LEU A 138 25.81 -0.42 21.66
N GLU A 139 25.89 -1.61 21.09
CA GLU A 139 26.84 -2.66 21.49
C GLU A 139 28.26 -2.30 20.99
N GLU A 140 29.22 -2.12 21.91
CA GLU A 140 30.62 -1.79 21.61
C GLU A 140 31.28 -2.85 20.72
N GLY A 141 32.04 -2.41 19.71
CA GLY A 141 32.63 -3.29 18.71
C GLY A 141 31.67 -3.71 17.58
N SER A 142 30.44 -3.19 17.57
CA SER A 142 29.48 -3.39 16.48
C SER A 142 28.70 -2.11 16.16
N ASN A 143 28.27 -1.94 14.91
CA ASN A 143 27.39 -0.82 14.50
C ASN A 143 25.91 -1.11 14.83
N ARG A 144 25.63 -1.85 15.91
CA ARG A 144 24.31 -2.41 16.21
C ARG A 144 23.61 -1.63 17.31
N PHE A 145 22.44 -1.10 16.97
CA PHE A 145 21.51 -0.55 17.94
C PHE A 145 20.77 -1.68 18.67
N SER A 146 20.70 -1.57 19.98
CA SER A 146 19.78 -2.34 20.83
C SER A 146 18.59 -1.50 21.25
N GLU A 147 18.74 -0.18 21.35
CA GLU A 147 17.67 0.75 21.71
C GLU A 147 17.84 2.10 21.00
N THR A 148 16.74 2.71 20.62
CA THR A 148 16.68 4.02 19.96
C THR A 148 15.49 4.79 20.51
N LEU A 149 15.73 6.03 20.95
CA LEU A 149 14.71 6.96 21.42
C LEU A 149 14.94 8.32 20.76
N ALA A 150 13.89 8.95 20.26
CA ALA A 150 13.94 10.35 19.81
C ALA A 150 12.70 11.10 20.25
N SER A 151 12.86 12.37 20.58
CA SER A 151 11.75 13.24 20.92
C SER A 151 12.04 14.71 20.69
N PHE A 152 10.99 15.48 20.46
CA PHE A 152 10.98 16.93 20.64
C PHE A 152 9.62 17.36 21.18
N ALA A 153 9.59 18.44 21.96
CA ALA A 153 8.33 19.01 22.48
C ALA A 153 7.60 19.87 21.46
N GLY A 154 8.32 20.39 20.45
CA GLY A 154 7.73 21.04 19.30
C GLY A 154 8.79 21.44 18.26
N ALA A 155 8.36 21.64 17.03
CA ALA A 155 9.18 22.18 15.96
C ALA A 155 8.36 23.17 15.13
N ARG A 156 9.00 24.19 14.57
CA ARG A 156 8.35 25.13 13.65
C ARG A 156 9.30 25.54 12.55
N LEU A 157 8.79 25.49 11.33
CA LEU A 157 9.44 25.99 10.13
C LEU A 157 8.65 27.19 9.63
N GLU A 158 9.31 28.32 9.41
CA GLU A 158 8.66 29.56 8.97
C GLU A 158 9.45 30.24 7.87
N HIS A 159 8.77 30.52 6.76
CA HIS A 159 9.35 31.15 5.57
C HIS A 159 9.04 32.64 5.57
N ALA A 160 10.02 33.44 6.00
CA ALA A 160 9.83 34.87 6.30
C ALA A 160 9.29 35.70 5.13
N SER A 161 9.61 35.37 3.88
CA SER A 161 9.18 36.16 2.71
C SER A 161 7.77 35.85 2.21
N THR A 162 7.25 34.66 2.50
CA THR A 162 5.91 34.23 2.01
C THR A 162 4.87 34.16 3.13
N GLY A 163 5.32 34.11 4.39
CA GLY A 163 4.44 33.84 5.53
C GLY A 163 3.98 32.39 5.62
N ASP A 164 4.55 31.49 4.82
CA ASP A 164 4.27 30.06 4.94
C ASP A 164 4.89 29.52 6.21
N TRP A 165 4.17 28.63 6.90
CA TRP A 165 4.71 27.97 8.07
C TRP A 165 4.10 26.59 8.26
N VAL A 166 4.87 25.74 8.95
CA VAL A 166 4.43 24.45 9.46
C VAL A 166 4.92 24.35 10.90
N SER A 167 4.05 23.99 11.82
CA SER A 167 4.41 23.63 13.19
C SER A 167 4.05 22.20 13.49
N PHE A 168 4.82 21.64 14.40
CA PHE A 168 4.73 20.29 14.90
C PHE A 168 4.69 20.38 16.41
N GLY A 169 3.72 19.73 17.04
CA GLY A 169 3.70 19.52 18.49
C GLY A 169 4.69 18.42 18.90
N PRO A 170 4.42 17.71 20.01
CA PRO A 170 5.31 16.67 20.50
C PRO A 170 5.52 15.53 19.50
N LEU A 171 6.78 15.14 19.33
CA LEU A 171 7.19 13.91 18.66
C LEU A 171 7.83 12.97 19.68
N SER A 172 7.49 11.69 19.60
CA SER A 172 8.17 10.60 20.30
C SER A 172 8.39 9.44 19.36
N MET A 173 9.55 8.82 19.43
CA MET A 173 9.87 7.60 18.70
C MET A 173 10.69 6.68 19.60
N SER A 174 10.38 5.40 19.60
CA SER A 174 11.11 4.36 20.31
C SER A 174 11.27 3.10 19.48
N SER A 175 12.39 2.41 19.64
CA SER A 175 12.66 1.08 19.09
C SER A 175 13.58 0.35 20.04
N LYS A 176 13.32 -0.94 20.32
CA LYS A 176 14.15 -1.73 21.24
C LYS A 176 14.24 -3.18 20.82
N LEU A 177 15.42 -3.61 20.38
CA LEU A 177 15.70 -5.02 20.14
C LEU A 177 16.00 -5.71 21.47
N ALA A 178 15.15 -6.65 21.85
CA ALA A 178 15.33 -7.48 23.03
C ALA A 178 15.49 -8.96 22.64
N GLY A 179 16.55 -9.59 23.13
CA GLY A 179 16.68 -11.04 23.14
C GLY A 179 15.88 -11.66 24.28
N ALA A 180 15.28 -12.82 24.05
CA ALA A 180 14.58 -13.61 25.05
C ALA A 180 15.48 -14.76 25.56
N ALA A 181 15.18 -15.27 26.76
CA ALA A 181 15.98 -16.31 27.41
C ALA A 181 15.98 -17.65 26.63
N ASP A 182 14.96 -17.87 25.79
CA ASP A 182 14.81 -19.02 24.90
C ASP A 182 15.61 -18.87 23.57
N GLY A 183 16.35 -17.78 23.40
CA GLY A 183 17.09 -17.47 22.17
C GLY A 183 16.28 -16.67 21.15
N GLY A 184 14.99 -16.42 21.40
CA GLY A 184 14.15 -15.57 20.56
C GLY A 184 14.54 -14.10 20.58
N TRP A 185 13.94 -13.31 19.70
CA TRP A 185 14.12 -11.86 19.66
C TRP A 185 12.80 -11.14 19.38
N SER A 186 12.68 -9.91 19.86
CA SER A 186 11.57 -9.00 19.55
C SER A 186 12.06 -7.57 19.41
N ASN A 187 11.41 -6.79 18.56
CA ASN A 187 11.71 -5.38 18.34
C ASN A 187 10.39 -4.60 18.14
N PRO A 188 9.76 -4.10 19.22
CA PRO A 188 8.72 -3.09 19.12
C PRO A 188 9.28 -1.77 18.59
N ILE A 189 8.51 -1.10 17.74
CA ILE A 189 8.78 0.23 17.21
C ILE A 189 7.53 1.07 17.43
N ASP A 190 7.67 2.24 18.02
CA ASP A 190 6.61 3.22 18.19
C ASP A 190 7.08 4.57 17.67
N PHE A 191 6.21 5.27 16.97
CA PHE A 191 6.38 6.63 16.49
C PHE A 191 5.05 7.35 16.68
N GLU A 192 5.09 8.55 17.23
CA GLU A 192 3.91 9.40 17.42
C GLU A 192 4.30 10.87 17.27
N LEU A 193 3.57 11.57 16.41
CA LEU A 193 3.69 13.01 16.19
C LEU A 193 2.30 13.63 16.33
N LYS A 194 2.18 14.67 17.16
CA LYS A 194 0.90 15.33 17.47
C LYS A 194 0.89 16.79 17.03
N GLN A 195 -0.32 17.33 16.88
CA GLN A 195 -0.58 18.76 16.68
C GLN A 195 0.26 19.34 15.53
N ILE A 196 0.10 18.78 14.34
CA ILE A 196 0.69 19.35 13.14
C ILE A 196 -0.25 20.44 12.65
N GLU A 197 0.26 21.64 12.43
CA GLU A 197 -0.50 22.77 11.89
C GLU A 197 0.29 23.40 10.76
N PHE A 198 -0.39 23.94 9.76
CA PHE A 198 0.28 24.55 8.62
C PHE A 198 -0.56 25.64 7.99
N PHE A 199 0.14 26.57 7.34
CA PHE A 199 -0.44 27.56 6.45
C PHE A 199 0.44 27.70 5.20
N LEU A 200 -0.20 27.68 4.04
CA LEU A 200 0.45 27.81 2.74
C LEU A 200 -0.17 29.00 2.00
N SER A 201 0.63 29.96 1.57
CA SER A 201 0.18 31.19 0.90
C SER A 201 -0.11 31.01 -0.60
N GLU A 202 0.63 30.13 -1.30
CA GLU A 202 0.47 29.88 -2.75
C GLU A 202 -0.94 29.40 -3.11
N VAL A 203 -1.51 28.55 -2.27
CA VAL A 203 -2.92 28.17 -2.28
C VAL A 203 -3.36 28.51 -0.88
N PRO A 204 -4.06 29.63 -0.64
CA PRO A 204 -4.23 30.20 0.70
C PRO A 204 -5.11 29.26 1.54
N VAL A 205 -4.48 28.24 2.11
CA VAL A 205 -5.09 27.15 2.87
C VAL A 205 -4.33 26.97 4.17
N GLY A 206 -5.11 26.84 5.24
CA GLY A 206 -4.63 26.41 6.55
C GLY A 206 -5.09 25.00 6.82
N GLY A 207 -4.36 24.26 7.63
CA GLY A 207 -4.81 22.96 8.06
C GLY A 207 -4.13 22.47 9.32
N ALA A 208 -4.69 21.39 9.85
CA ALA A 208 -4.19 20.72 11.03
C ALA A 208 -4.31 19.20 10.86
N ILE A 209 -3.43 18.46 11.54
CA ILE A 209 -3.49 17.02 11.73
C ILE A 209 -3.27 16.79 13.23
N GLU A 210 -4.25 16.18 13.90
CA GLU A 210 -4.17 15.94 15.34
C GLU A 210 -3.05 14.96 15.68
N ARG A 211 -2.93 13.87 14.91
CA ARG A 211 -1.96 12.81 15.18
C ARG A 211 -1.55 12.03 13.94
N ILE A 212 -0.26 11.75 13.82
CA ILE A 212 0.31 10.71 12.97
C ILE A 212 1.04 9.73 13.87
N ALA A 213 0.74 8.44 13.76
CA ALA A 213 1.38 7.40 14.55
C ALA A 213 1.77 6.21 13.69
N TYR A 214 2.84 5.52 14.08
CA TYR A 214 3.22 4.23 13.55
C TYR A 214 3.61 3.32 14.70
N THR A 215 2.99 2.14 14.76
CA THR A 215 3.36 1.10 15.73
C THR A 215 3.73 -0.16 14.96
N ALA A 216 4.77 -0.86 15.36
CA ALA A 216 5.18 -2.11 14.75
C ALA A 216 5.83 -3.06 15.75
N LEU A 217 5.77 -4.34 15.42
CA LEU A 217 6.45 -5.39 16.16
C LEU A 217 7.01 -6.39 15.17
N SER A 218 8.30 -6.64 15.28
CA SER A 218 8.96 -7.75 14.61
C SER A 218 9.52 -8.72 15.67
N SER A 219 9.45 -10.01 15.42
CA SER A 219 10.01 -11.03 16.31
C SER A 219 10.37 -12.30 15.56
N GLY A 220 11.22 -13.11 16.18
CA GLY A 220 11.66 -14.38 15.62
C GLY A 220 12.32 -15.30 16.64
N PRO A 221 12.66 -16.53 16.23
CA PRO A 221 13.03 -17.59 17.17
C PRO A 221 14.53 -17.64 17.51
N ASP A 222 15.39 -17.00 16.71
CA ASP A 222 16.86 -17.10 16.86
C ASP A 222 17.53 -15.73 16.66
N VAL A 223 17.93 -15.11 17.78
CA VAL A 223 18.68 -13.85 17.80
C VAL A 223 20.07 -13.98 17.19
N ALA A 224 20.71 -15.15 17.27
CA ALA A 224 22.02 -15.39 16.68
C ALA A 224 21.93 -15.44 15.15
N ALA A 225 20.86 -16.04 14.59
CA ALA A 225 20.57 -15.98 13.16
C ALA A 225 20.31 -14.54 12.68
N LEU A 226 19.53 -13.76 13.43
CA LEU A 226 19.32 -12.34 13.12
C LEU A 226 20.66 -11.57 13.13
N ASN A 227 21.50 -11.79 14.13
CA ASN A 227 22.80 -11.12 14.22
C ASN A 227 23.77 -11.51 13.10
N ARG A 228 23.71 -12.75 12.61
CA ARG A 228 24.45 -13.17 11.39
C ARG A 228 23.98 -12.42 10.15
N LEU A 229 22.66 -12.28 9.96
CA LEU A 229 22.12 -11.46 8.86
C LEU A 229 22.58 -10.01 8.96
N ARG A 230 22.49 -9.42 10.16
CA ARG A 230 22.91 -8.03 10.41
C ARG A 230 24.39 -7.83 10.06
N ALA A 231 25.27 -8.74 10.51
CA ALA A 231 26.69 -8.72 10.16
C ALA A 231 26.90 -8.73 8.64
N ARG A 232 26.22 -9.64 7.94
CA ARG A 232 26.32 -9.75 6.49
C ARG A 232 25.81 -8.50 5.75
N MET A 233 24.75 -7.86 6.26
CA MET A 233 24.26 -6.61 5.71
C MET A 233 25.24 -5.45 5.92
N ASP A 234 25.97 -5.44 7.03
CA ASP A 234 27.00 -4.44 7.31
C ASP A 234 28.21 -4.63 6.38
N GLU A 235 28.68 -5.88 6.16
CA GLU A 235 29.71 -6.19 5.15
C GLU A 235 29.33 -5.68 3.75
N LEU A 236 28.07 -5.91 3.34
CA LEU A 236 27.57 -5.47 2.02
C LEU A 236 27.46 -3.95 1.90
N ARG A 237 27.28 -3.22 3.00
CA ARG A 237 27.28 -1.76 3.01
C ARG A 237 28.69 -1.20 2.87
N GLU A 238 29.68 -1.85 3.48
CA GLU A 238 31.09 -1.42 3.43
C GLU A 238 31.73 -1.59 2.04
N GLN A 239 31.29 -2.59 1.27
CA GLN A 239 31.78 -2.87 -0.09
C GLN A 239 31.43 -1.78 -1.14
N GLY A 240 30.60 -0.78 -0.80
CA GLY A 240 30.29 0.36 -1.68
C GLY A 240 29.45 0.02 -2.93
N GLU A 241 29.24 1.00 -3.81
CA GLU A 241 28.49 0.85 -5.08
C GLU A 241 29.29 0.18 -6.22
N GLN A 242 30.55 -0.20 -5.98
CA GLN A 242 31.51 -0.58 -7.02
C GLN A 242 31.20 -1.90 -7.76
N ALA A 243 30.14 -2.61 -7.38
CA ALA A 243 29.53 -3.63 -8.22
C ALA A 243 28.03 -3.77 -7.88
N THR A 244 27.19 -2.93 -8.48
CA THR A 244 25.71 -2.99 -8.35
C THR A 244 25.16 -4.40 -8.62
N THR A 245 25.80 -5.15 -9.52
CA THR A 245 25.51 -6.56 -9.81
C THR A 245 25.93 -7.50 -8.67
N ALA A 246 27.17 -7.43 -8.17
CA ALA A 246 27.64 -8.32 -7.10
C ALA A 246 26.86 -8.10 -5.79
N ARG A 247 26.50 -6.86 -5.48
CA ARG A 247 25.65 -6.55 -4.32
C ARG A 247 24.23 -7.07 -4.50
N ALA A 248 23.65 -6.96 -5.71
CA ALA A 248 22.35 -7.55 -6.00
C ALA A 248 22.39 -9.08 -5.86
N ASP A 249 23.44 -9.74 -6.36
CA ASP A 249 23.59 -11.19 -6.26
C ASP A 249 23.78 -11.65 -4.81
N ALA A 250 24.56 -10.94 -4.01
CA ALA A 250 24.70 -11.23 -2.58
C ALA A 250 23.40 -11.03 -1.79
N LEU A 251 22.56 -10.04 -2.16
CA LEU A 251 21.24 -9.89 -1.56
C LEU A 251 20.29 -11.04 -1.92
N LEU A 252 20.38 -11.55 -3.15
CA LEU A 252 19.58 -12.70 -3.59
C LEU A 252 19.96 -13.99 -2.87
N GLU A 253 21.24 -14.18 -2.55
CA GLU A 253 21.70 -15.31 -1.74
C GLU A 253 21.08 -15.32 -0.34
N LEU A 254 20.70 -14.16 0.21
CA LEU A 254 20.10 -14.04 1.52
C LEU A 254 18.60 -14.33 1.53
N LEU A 255 17.91 -14.16 0.40
CA LEU A 255 16.45 -14.31 0.32
C LEU A 255 15.92 -15.61 0.93
N PRO A 256 16.50 -16.81 0.67
CA PRO A 256 15.99 -18.05 1.23
C PRO A 256 16.11 -18.15 2.77
N THR A 257 17.01 -17.38 3.37
CA THR A 257 17.26 -17.38 4.82
C THR A 257 16.31 -16.47 5.58
N LEU A 258 15.76 -15.45 4.92
CA LEU A 258 14.92 -14.42 5.55
C LEU A 258 13.65 -15.00 6.22
N PRO A 259 12.87 -15.92 5.61
CA PRO A 259 11.65 -16.40 6.22
C PRO A 259 11.85 -16.99 7.63
N ALA A 260 12.91 -17.77 7.82
CA ALA A 260 13.20 -18.43 9.08
C ALA A 260 13.53 -17.46 10.23
N LEU A 261 13.88 -16.21 9.91
CA LEU A 261 14.23 -15.20 10.91
C LEU A 261 13.01 -14.58 11.58
N PHE A 262 11.83 -14.64 10.96
CA PHE A 262 10.66 -13.89 11.41
C PHE A 262 9.49 -14.81 11.75
N SER A 263 9.05 -14.79 13.01
CA SER A 263 7.80 -15.41 13.43
C SER A 263 6.62 -14.45 13.28
N LEU A 264 6.87 -13.15 13.48
CA LEU A 264 5.88 -12.09 13.36
C LEU A 264 6.55 -10.83 12.81
N VAL A 265 5.90 -10.20 11.84
CA VAL A 265 6.15 -8.81 11.44
C VAL A 265 4.80 -8.15 11.29
N LYS A 266 4.46 -7.22 12.17
CA LYS A 266 3.22 -6.44 12.07
C LYS A 266 3.51 -4.96 12.22
N GLY A 267 2.70 -4.13 11.59
CA GLY A 267 2.74 -2.69 11.79
C GLY A 267 1.44 -2.03 11.38
N GLU A 268 1.18 -0.86 11.94
CA GLU A 268 0.04 -0.01 11.63
C GLU A 268 0.47 1.45 11.63
N THR A 269 0.18 2.14 10.53
CA THR A 269 0.27 3.60 10.42
C THR A 269 -1.12 4.19 10.57
N ILE A 270 -1.25 5.24 11.38
CA ILE A 270 -2.49 5.93 11.69
C ILE A 270 -2.32 7.42 11.40
N LEU A 271 -3.32 8.03 10.77
CA LEU A 271 -3.53 9.47 10.67
C LEU A 271 -4.90 9.80 11.27
N GLU A 272 -4.95 10.75 12.20
CA GLU A 272 -6.16 11.17 12.91
C GLU A 272 -6.34 12.68 12.83
N GLY A 273 -7.60 13.12 12.68
CA GLY A 273 -7.99 14.51 12.78
C GLY A 273 -7.40 15.43 11.72
N LEU A 274 -7.38 15.02 10.45
CA LEU A 274 -6.99 15.92 9.35
C LEU A 274 -8.13 16.91 9.10
N ALA A 275 -7.81 18.20 9.09
CA ALA A 275 -8.72 19.28 8.69
C ALA A 275 -7.96 20.28 7.81
N VAL A 276 -8.53 20.62 6.65
CA VAL A 276 -7.99 21.62 5.72
C VAL A 276 -9.08 22.64 5.43
N ARG A 277 -8.73 23.92 5.52
CA ARG A 277 -9.62 25.06 5.35
C ARG A 277 -9.04 26.03 4.33
N ALA A 278 -9.90 26.67 3.55
CA ALA A 278 -9.52 27.84 2.76
C ALA A 278 -9.21 29.04 3.68
N ALA A 279 -8.56 30.06 3.15
CA ALA A 279 -8.21 31.26 3.91
C ALA A 279 -9.41 32.05 4.43
N ASN A 280 -10.60 31.89 3.83
CA ASN A 280 -11.85 32.44 4.34
C ASN A 280 -12.44 31.62 5.52
N GLY A 281 -11.77 30.53 5.94
CA GLY A 281 -12.21 29.62 7.01
C GLY A 281 -13.10 28.45 6.56
N GLU A 282 -13.49 28.41 5.29
CA GLU A 282 -14.36 27.37 4.73
C GLU A 282 -13.67 25.99 4.80
N PRO A 283 -14.33 24.96 5.36
CA PRO A 283 -13.78 23.61 5.40
C PRO A 283 -13.73 23.00 4.00
N LEU A 284 -12.53 22.62 3.55
CA LEU A 284 -12.31 21.99 2.25
C LEU A 284 -12.27 20.47 2.36
N VAL A 285 -11.51 19.95 3.32
CA VAL A 285 -11.33 18.52 3.55
C VAL A 285 -11.32 18.28 5.05
N SER A 286 -12.04 17.27 5.54
CA SER A 286 -11.73 16.70 6.84
C SER A 286 -11.80 15.18 6.81
N LEU A 287 -10.97 14.56 7.62
CA LEU A 287 -10.87 13.12 7.77
C LEU A 287 -10.67 12.80 9.24
N VAL A 288 -11.60 12.03 9.82
CA VAL A 288 -11.55 11.64 11.23
C VAL A 288 -10.37 10.71 11.47
N LYS A 289 -10.25 9.63 10.68
CA LYS A 289 -9.18 8.65 10.82
C LYS A 289 -8.90 7.91 9.53
N ALA A 290 -7.63 7.70 9.21
CA ALA A 290 -7.19 6.68 8.29
C ALA A 290 -6.12 5.80 8.94
N SER A 291 -6.15 4.50 8.69
CA SER A 291 -5.10 3.59 9.07
C SER A 291 -4.74 2.60 7.96
N LEU A 292 -3.47 2.23 7.93
CA LEU A 292 -2.92 1.19 7.07
C LEU A 292 -2.10 0.26 7.96
N GLY A 293 -2.62 -0.94 8.18
CA GLY A 293 -1.98 -1.98 8.94
C GLY A 293 -1.66 -3.20 8.08
N GLY A 294 -0.72 -4.01 8.56
CA GLY A 294 -0.41 -5.29 7.96
C GLY A 294 0.29 -6.21 8.94
N ALA A 295 0.21 -7.51 8.66
CA ALA A 295 0.90 -8.54 9.42
C ALA A 295 1.38 -9.64 8.49
N LEU A 296 2.55 -10.17 8.81
CA LEU A 296 3.14 -11.37 8.25
C LEU A 296 3.48 -12.28 9.43
N THR A 297 2.87 -13.45 9.48
CA THR A 297 2.96 -14.37 10.62
C THR A 297 3.44 -15.73 10.16
N GLY A 298 4.18 -16.44 11.00
CA GLY A 298 4.47 -17.86 10.83
C GLY A 298 5.52 -18.20 9.77
N LEU A 299 6.26 -17.23 9.21
CA LEU A 299 7.32 -17.50 8.23
C LEU A 299 8.40 -18.46 8.75
N SER A 300 8.70 -18.42 10.05
CA SER A 300 9.62 -19.34 10.71
C SER A 300 9.01 -20.68 11.12
N GLY A 301 7.69 -20.86 10.97
CA GLY A 301 6.97 -22.09 11.30
C GLY A 301 6.64 -22.91 10.05
N ASP A 302 5.63 -23.78 10.13
CA ASP A 302 5.23 -24.65 9.01
C ASP A 302 4.32 -23.94 7.98
N THR A 303 3.55 -22.96 8.45
CA THR A 303 2.63 -22.17 7.62
C THR A 303 2.77 -20.70 7.92
N ALA A 304 2.71 -19.90 6.85
CA ALA A 304 2.71 -18.46 6.92
C ALA A 304 1.36 -17.88 6.51
N ALA A 305 1.06 -16.71 7.04
CA ALA A 305 -0.06 -15.90 6.62
C ALA A 305 0.34 -14.44 6.48
N TRP A 306 -0.27 -13.75 5.52
CA TRP A 306 -0.16 -12.33 5.30
C TRP A 306 -1.53 -11.69 5.40
N ARG A 307 -1.63 -10.52 6.02
CA ARG A 307 -2.85 -9.71 6.10
C ARG A 307 -2.51 -8.24 5.90
N ILE A 308 -3.37 -7.53 5.20
CA ILE A 308 -3.30 -6.08 5.02
C ILE A 308 -4.68 -5.48 5.29
N THR A 309 -4.70 -4.37 6.02
CA THR A 309 -5.93 -3.69 6.41
C THR A 309 -5.78 -2.19 6.18
N PHE A 310 -6.55 -1.63 5.26
CA PHE A 310 -6.73 -0.20 5.10
C PHE A 310 -8.11 0.19 5.60
N ARG A 311 -8.18 1.19 6.48
CA ARG A 311 -9.44 1.77 6.97
C ARG A 311 -9.39 3.28 6.83
N GLN A 312 -10.44 3.86 6.27
CA GLN A 312 -10.68 5.29 6.23
C GLN A 312 -12.06 5.56 6.80
N ASN A 313 -12.19 6.54 7.69
CA ASN A 313 -13.47 6.89 8.30
C ASN A 313 -13.63 8.41 8.42
N GLY A 314 -14.85 8.88 8.18
CA GLY A 314 -15.27 10.26 8.36
C GLY A 314 -14.64 11.23 7.36
N LEU A 315 -14.41 10.81 6.12
CA LEU A 315 -14.01 11.74 5.07
C LEU A 315 -15.19 12.63 4.69
N THR A 316 -14.98 13.94 4.72
CA THR A 316 -15.88 14.94 4.17
C THR A 316 -15.10 15.87 3.25
N LEU A 317 -15.73 16.28 2.16
CA LEU A 317 -15.17 17.21 1.18
C LEU A 317 -16.16 18.36 0.98
N ALA A 318 -15.65 19.56 0.71
CA ALA A 318 -16.48 20.66 0.24
C ALA A 318 -17.21 20.26 -1.04
N SER A 319 -18.43 20.75 -1.22
CA SER A 319 -19.23 20.46 -2.44
C SER A 319 -18.58 20.99 -3.71
N SER A 320 -17.67 21.97 -3.60
CA SER A 320 -16.84 22.48 -4.70
C SER A 320 -15.79 21.46 -5.17
N ILE A 321 -15.43 20.47 -4.34
CA ILE A 321 -14.47 19.42 -4.66
C ILE A 321 -15.19 18.20 -5.21
N LEU A 322 -16.22 17.74 -4.50
CA LEU A 322 -16.99 16.56 -4.88
C LEU A 322 -18.41 16.66 -4.33
N ASP A 323 -19.39 16.25 -5.12
CA ASP A 323 -20.77 16.10 -4.66
C ASP A 323 -20.81 15.26 -3.36
N PRO A 324 -21.44 15.74 -2.27
CA PRO A 324 -21.55 14.99 -1.02
C PRO A 324 -22.09 13.56 -1.17
N ALA A 325 -22.95 13.29 -2.14
CA ALA A 325 -23.46 11.94 -2.42
C ALA A 325 -22.38 10.98 -2.94
N LYS A 326 -21.31 11.51 -3.53
CA LYS A 326 -20.18 10.75 -4.09
C LYS A 326 -18.99 10.65 -3.15
N VAL A 327 -19.02 11.34 -2.00
CA VAL A 327 -17.92 11.30 -1.04
C VAL A 327 -17.88 9.95 -0.32
N PRO A 328 -16.76 9.21 -0.39
CA PRO A 328 -16.60 7.95 0.32
C PRO A 328 -16.31 8.23 1.80
N GLN A 329 -17.37 8.35 2.61
CA GLN A 329 -17.29 8.63 4.04
C GLN A 329 -16.51 7.55 4.80
N THR A 330 -16.68 6.29 4.40
CA THR A 330 -15.94 5.16 4.97
C THR A 330 -15.43 4.25 3.86
N ILE A 331 -14.19 3.82 3.96
CA ILE A 331 -13.59 2.77 3.11
C ILE A 331 -12.92 1.75 4.02
N VAL A 332 -13.13 0.46 3.74
CA VAL A 332 -12.42 -0.64 4.40
C VAL A 332 -11.90 -1.58 3.33
N ILE A 333 -10.64 -1.99 3.43
CA ILE A 333 -10.05 -3.05 2.60
C ILE A 333 -9.22 -3.92 3.54
N ASP A 334 -9.70 -5.11 3.84
CA ASP A 334 -9.09 -6.08 4.75
C ASP A 334 -8.95 -7.43 4.04
N LEU A 335 -7.71 -7.72 3.63
CA LEU A 335 -7.37 -8.84 2.75
C LEU A 335 -6.31 -9.70 3.42
N GLY A 336 -6.33 -11.01 3.15
CA GLY A 336 -5.29 -11.92 3.62
C GLY A 336 -5.00 -13.07 2.68
N LEU A 337 -3.84 -13.68 2.93
CA LEU A 337 -3.39 -14.92 2.35
C LEU A 337 -3.01 -15.85 3.51
N GLU A 338 -3.71 -16.96 3.66
CA GLU A 338 -3.53 -17.93 4.75
C GLU A 338 -2.98 -19.26 4.21
N ASN A 339 -2.50 -20.11 5.12
CA ASN A 339 -2.08 -21.50 4.83
C ASN A 339 -0.98 -21.62 3.77
N VAL A 340 -0.06 -20.66 3.71
CA VAL A 340 1.09 -20.74 2.81
C VAL A 340 2.15 -21.65 3.45
N ALA A 341 2.35 -22.85 2.92
CA ALA A 341 3.38 -23.76 3.42
C ALA A 341 4.78 -23.15 3.23
N THR A 342 5.54 -22.98 4.32
CA THR A 342 6.83 -22.28 4.32
C THR A 342 7.94 -23.13 3.70
N GLY A 343 7.89 -24.45 3.86
CA GLY A 343 8.83 -25.40 3.24
C GLY A 343 8.88 -25.26 1.72
N PRO A 344 7.75 -25.45 1.01
CA PRO A 344 7.66 -25.21 -0.43
C PRO A 344 8.00 -23.78 -0.84
N LEU A 345 7.58 -22.76 -0.06
CA LEU A 345 7.94 -21.36 -0.33
C LEU A 345 9.45 -21.15 -0.33
N ARG A 346 10.17 -21.72 0.64
CA ARG A 346 11.63 -21.66 0.69
C ARG A 346 12.26 -22.36 -0.52
N THR A 347 11.76 -23.54 -0.91
CA THR A 347 12.24 -24.24 -2.12
C THR A 347 12.06 -23.41 -3.38
N ILE A 348 10.96 -22.66 -3.50
CA ILE A 348 10.74 -21.71 -4.62
C ILE A 348 11.79 -20.59 -4.58
N LEU A 349 12.02 -19.97 -3.42
CA LEU A 349 13.02 -18.90 -3.27
C LEU A 349 14.44 -19.39 -3.59
N GLU A 350 14.81 -20.58 -3.14
CA GLU A 350 16.08 -21.24 -3.45
C GLU A 350 16.23 -21.49 -4.96
N ALA A 351 15.17 -21.98 -5.61
CA ALA A 351 15.16 -22.21 -7.05
C ALA A 351 15.30 -20.90 -7.85
N ILE A 352 14.64 -19.81 -7.43
CA ILE A 352 14.76 -18.49 -8.05
C ILE A 352 16.18 -17.94 -7.91
N ALA A 353 16.76 -18.03 -6.71
CA ALA A 353 18.12 -17.58 -6.44
C ALA A 353 19.15 -18.34 -7.31
N LYS A 354 18.95 -19.65 -7.50
CA LYS A 354 19.81 -20.48 -8.36
C LYS A 354 19.62 -20.17 -9.86
N ALA A 355 18.39 -20.10 -10.34
CA ALA A 355 18.08 -19.89 -11.75
C ALA A 355 18.65 -18.57 -12.30
N ARG A 356 18.65 -17.50 -11.49
CA ARG A 356 19.20 -16.20 -11.92
C ARG A 356 20.72 -16.22 -12.11
N LYS A 357 21.45 -17.01 -11.32
CA LYS A 357 22.91 -17.12 -11.44
C LYS A 357 23.35 -17.89 -12.68
N GLU A 358 22.50 -18.77 -13.20
CA GLU A 358 22.83 -19.78 -14.22
C GLU A 358 21.83 -19.73 -15.39
N ALA A 359 21.50 -18.51 -15.84
CA ALA A 359 20.39 -18.24 -16.77
C ALA A 359 20.41 -19.06 -18.08
N ASP A 360 21.60 -19.46 -18.55
CA ASP A 360 21.80 -20.18 -19.83
C ASP A 360 22.26 -21.66 -19.68
N GLY A 361 22.10 -22.27 -18.50
CA GLY A 361 22.57 -23.64 -18.20
C GLY A 361 21.48 -24.71 -18.00
N PRO A 362 21.84 -26.01 -18.04
CA PRO A 362 20.92 -27.13 -17.74
C PRO A 362 20.33 -27.08 -16.31
N ASP A 363 20.98 -26.38 -15.39
CA ASP A 363 20.50 -26.13 -14.02
C ASP A 363 19.26 -25.22 -13.97
N SER A 364 19.04 -24.36 -14.96
CA SER A 364 17.85 -23.49 -15.05
C SER A 364 16.56 -24.32 -15.27
N GLN A 365 16.63 -25.37 -16.09
CA GLN A 365 15.52 -26.30 -16.29
C GLN A 365 15.22 -27.09 -15.01
N GLN A 366 16.24 -27.54 -14.28
CA GLN A 366 16.05 -28.23 -12.99
C GLN A 366 15.47 -27.30 -11.93
N ALA A 367 15.92 -26.04 -11.87
CA ALA A 367 15.36 -25.05 -10.96
C ALA A 367 13.88 -24.77 -11.27
N MET A 368 13.52 -24.65 -12.55
CA MET A 368 12.13 -24.51 -12.99
C MET A 368 11.29 -25.73 -12.57
N GLN A 369 11.78 -26.95 -12.74
CA GLN A 369 11.08 -28.18 -12.31
C GLN A 369 10.88 -28.22 -10.79
N ARG A 370 11.89 -27.86 -10.00
CA ARG A 370 11.79 -27.76 -8.53
C ARG A 370 10.77 -26.70 -8.11
N MET A 371 10.76 -25.55 -8.78
CA MET A 371 9.79 -24.49 -8.54
C MET A 371 8.35 -24.97 -8.82
N ILE A 372 8.11 -25.64 -9.95
CA ILE A 372 6.80 -26.20 -10.29
C ILE A 372 6.38 -27.26 -9.26
N GLY A 373 7.28 -28.16 -8.88
CA GLY A 373 7.01 -29.19 -7.87
C GLY A 373 6.65 -28.60 -6.50
N ALA A 374 7.39 -27.58 -6.05
CA ALA A 374 7.09 -26.87 -4.80
C ALA A 374 5.79 -26.06 -4.89
N ALA A 375 5.52 -25.39 -6.02
CA ALA A 375 4.27 -24.67 -6.25
C ALA A 375 3.04 -25.61 -6.23
N ALA A 376 3.21 -26.87 -6.67
CA ALA A 376 2.15 -27.88 -6.60
C ALA A 376 1.78 -28.30 -5.16
N MET A 377 2.69 -28.10 -4.19
CA MET A 377 2.45 -28.36 -2.77
C MET A 377 1.78 -27.19 -2.05
N LEU A 378 1.70 -26.01 -2.69
CA LEU A 378 1.02 -24.85 -2.12
C LEU A 378 -0.50 -25.01 -2.27
N ASN A 379 -1.22 -24.72 -1.19
CA ASN A 379 -2.69 -24.65 -1.15
C ASN A 379 -3.16 -23.42 -0.34
N PRO A 380 -2.80 -22.20 -0.79
CA PRO A 380 -3.12 -20.99 -0.05
C PRO A 380 -4.63 -20.71 -0.06
N VAL A 381 -5.08 -19.96 0.95
CA VAL A 381 -6.43 -19.40 1.00
C VAL A 381 -6.31 -17.89 0.90
N PHE A 382 -6.77 -17.32 -0.22
CA PHE A 382 -6.96 -15.87 -0.29
C PHE A 382 -8.28 -15.52 0.38
N ARG A 383 -8.30 -14.49 1.21
CA ARG A 383 -9.49 -14.07 1.96
C ARG A 383 -9.73 -12.58 1.83
N ILE A 384 -10.97 -12.22 1.59
CA ILE A 384 -11.52 -10.88 1.77
C ILE A 384 -12.27 -10.91 3.10
N TYR A 385 -11.65 -10.42 4.18
CA TYR A 385 -12.31 -10.32 5.48
C TYR A 385 -13.38 -9.24 5.46
N GLU A 386 -13.09 -8.11 4.82
CA GLU A 386 -14.01 -7.00 4.64
C GLU A 386 -13.49 -6.11 3.50
N ALA A 387 -14.28 -5.91 2.45
CA ALA A 387 -14.06 -4.85 1.47
C ALA A 387 -15.32 -3.99 1.41
N GLY A 388 -15.23 -2.73 1.83
CA GLY A 388 -16.39 -1.88 2.07
C GLY A 388 -16.21 -0.46 1.58
N LEU A 389 -17.30 0.12 1.09
CA LEU A 389 -17.43 1.52 0.70
C LEU A 389 -18.76 2.05 1.24
N LYS A 390 -18.73 3.14 1.99
CA LYS A 390 -19.94 3.84 2.43
C LYS A 390 -19.88 5.29 1.99
N THR A 391 -20.91 5.71 1.27
CA THR A 391 -21.22 7.10 0.95
C THR A 391 -22.45 7.54 1.77
N LYS A 392 -23.00 8.71 1.48
CA LYS A 392 -24.24 9.19 2.13
C LYS A 392 -25.40 8.23 1.93
N ASP A 393 -25.63 7.80 0.69
CA ASP A 393 -26.86 7.09 0.28
C ASP A 393 -26.60 5.62 -0.11
N VAL A 394 -25.34 5.23 -0.35
CA VAL A 394 -24.96 3.88 -0.78
C VAL A 394 -23.94 3.29 0.19
N GLY A 395 -24.16 2.04 0.60
CA GLY A 395 -23.18 1.22 1.31
C GLY A 395 -22.91 -0.10 0.58
N ILE A 396 -21.67 -0.44 0.30
CA ILE A 396 -21.26 -1.71 -0.31
C ILE A 396 -20.35 -2.41 0.69
N ALA A 397 -20.59 -3.69 0.93
CA ALA A 397 -19.72 -4.54 1.74
C ALA A 397 -19.57 -5.90 1.06
N ALA A 398 -18.34 -6.42 1.04
CA ALA A 398 -18.01 -7.70 0.47
C ALA A 398 -17.11 -8.52 1.40
N THR A 399 -17.35 -9.82 1.43
CA THR A 399 -16.53 -10.83 2.11
C THR A 399 -16.35 -12.02 1.18
N GLY A 400 -15.28 -12.78 1.31
CA GLY A 400 -15.12 -13.97 0.49
C GLY A 400 -13.81 -14.69 0.71
N ASP A 401 -13.68 -15.85 0.08
CA ASP A 401 -12.43 -16.59 0.03
C ASP A 401 -12.24 -17.31 -1.30
N ALA A 402 -10.98 -17.54 -1.64
CA ALA A 402 -10.58 -18.37 -2.75
C ALA A 402 -9.55 -19.38 -2.28
N LYS A 403 -9.78 -20.65 -2.58
CA LYS A 403 -8.97 -21.79 -2.14
C LYS A 403 -8.55 -22.60 -3.35
N GLY A 404 -7.31 -23.11 -3.34
CA GLY A 404 -6.85 -24.00 -4.39
C GLY A 404 -5.37 -23.87 -4.71
N SER A 405 -4.98 -24.50 -5.81
CA SER A 405 -3.58 -24.54 -6.25
C SER A 405 -3.33 -23.50 -7.33
N PRO A 406 -2.15 -22.84 -7.34
CA PRO A 406 -1.77 -21.94 -8.42
C PRO A 406 -1.55 -22.67 -9.76
N LEU A 407 -1.56 -24.00 -9.77
CA LEU A 407 -1.33 -24.80 -10.98
C LEU A 407 -2.63 -25.41 -11.54
N SER A 408 -2.70 -25.42 -12.87
CA SER A 408 -3.69 -26.19 -13.65
C SER A 408 -3.42 -27.70 -13.50
N PRO A 409 -4.47 -28.58 -13.46
CA PRO A 409 -5.89 -28.30 -13.63
C PRO A 409 -6.66 -28.03 -12.32
N LYS A 410 -6.01 -28.09 -11.14
CA LYS A 410 -6.69 -27.91 -9.85
C LYS A 410 -7.31 -26.52 -9.73
N GLY A 411 -6.57 -25.48 -10.15
CA GLY A 411 -7.05 -24.09 -10.15
C GLY A 411 -7.54 -23.61 -8.78
N TYR A 412 -8.34 -22.54 -8.78
CA TYR A 412 -8.99 -21.98 -7.59
C TYR A 412 -10.50 -22.16 -7.66
N SER A 413 -11.11 -22.50 -6.53
CA SER A 413 -12.53 -22.25 -6.27
C SER A 413 -12.67 -20.99 -5.43
N ALA A 414 -13.70 -20.19 -5.66
CA ALA A 414 -13.92 -18.97 -4.91
C ALA A 414 -15.40 -18.78 -4.56
N GLU A 415 -15.65 -18.23 -3.39
CA GLU A 415 -16.97 -17.81 -2.93
C GLU A 415 -16.88 -16.40 -2.32
N ALA A 416 -17.88 -15.57 -2.58
CA ALA A 416 -17.95 -14.24 -1.99
C ALA A 416 -19.41 -13.79 -1.79
N ASP A 417 -19.66 -13.06 -0.73
CA ASP A 417 -20.93 -12.39 -0.49
C ASP A 417 -20.73 -10.88 -0.64
N ILE A 418 -21.64 -10.24 -1.37
CA ILE A 418 -21.68 -8.79 -1.58
C ILE A 418 -23.05 -8.29 -1.16
N ILE A 419 -23.07 -7.28 -0.30
CA ILE A 419 -24.26 -6.59 0.16
C ILE A 419 -24.18 -5.14 -0.31
N VAL A 420 -25.21 -4.70 -1.03
CA VAL A 420 -25.37 -3.31 -1.46
C VAL A 420 -26.60 -2.73 -0.77
N ARG A 421 -26.38 -1.73 0.09
CA ARG A 421 -27.39 -0.94 0.76
C ARG A 421 -27.70 0.33 -0.01
N GLY A 422 -28.97 0.68 -0.11
CA GLY A 422 -29.42 1.81 -0.93
C GLY A 422 -29.18 1.57 -2.42
N PHE A 423 -29.50 0.36 -2.93
CA PHE A 423 -29.21 -0.03 -4.31
C PHE A 423 -29.81 0.96 -5.33
N ASP A 424 -30.96 1.54 -5.03
CA ASP A 424 -31.64 2.50 -5.90
C ASP A 424 -30.93 3.86 -6.00
N ALA A 425 -29.97 4.16 -5.10
CA ALA A 425 -29.13 5.34 -5.15
C ALA A 425 -27.83 5.13 -5.97
N LEU A 426 -27.52 3.90 -6.39
CA LEU A 426 -26.33 3.62 -7.22
C LEU A 426 -26.22 4.43 -8.51
N PRO A 427 -27.31 4.73 -9.26
CA PRO A 427 -27.21 5.54 -10.48
C PRO A 427 -26.57 6.91 -10.23
N ALA A 428 -26.90 7.56 -9.10
CA ALA A 428 -26.34 8.86 -8.74
C ALA A 428 -24.83 8.77 -8.43
N LEU A 429 -24.39 7.66 -7.83
CA LEU A 429 -22.99 7.38 -7.55
C LEU A 429 -22.20 7.09 -8.83
N LEU A 430 -22.75 6.25 -9.72
CA LEU A 430 -22.09 5.82 -10.95
C LEU A 430 -22.04 6.88 -12.05
N GLY A 431 -22.98 7.83 -12.05
CA GLY A 431 -23.08 8.86 -13.08
C GLY A 431 -23.17 8.27 -14.50
N ASN A 432 -22.29 8.71 -15.40
CA ASN A 432 -22.29 8.31 -16.82
C ASN A 432 -21.53 6.99 -17.09
N SER A 433 -21.28 6.17 -16.06
CA SER A 433 -20.64 4.86 -16.26
C SER A 433 -21.45 4.00 -17.23
N PRO A 434 -20.83 3.40 -18.26
CA PRO A 434 -21.53 2.53 -19.21
C PRO A 434 -22.15 1.30 -18.53
N TYR A 435 -21.69 0.95 -17.32
CA TYR A 435 -22.22 -0.16 -16.53
C TYR A 435 -23.50 0.20 -15.77
N ALA A 436 -23.82 1.48 -15.57
CA ALA A 436 -25.01 1.92 -14.83
C ALA A 436 -26.32 1.41 -15.46
N GLN A 437 -26.34 1.24 -16.79
CA GLN A 437 -27.50 0.70 -17.52
C GLN A 437 -27.85 -0.74 -17.11
N TYR A 438 -26.89 -1.52 -16.58
CA TYR A 438 -27.08 -2.92 -16.20
C TYR A 438 -27.49 -3.11 -14.73
N LEU A 439 -27.66 -2.03 -13.96
CA LEU A 439 -28.20 -2.11 -12.59
C LEU A 439 -29.56 -2.83 -12.50
N PRO A 440 -30.52 -2.65 -13.44
CA PRO A 440 -31.76 -3.41 -13.43
C PRO A 440 -31.53 -4.92 -13.57
N LEU A 441 -30.57 -5.36 -14.41
CA LEU A 441 -30.21 -6.77 -14.54
C LEU A 441 -29.63 -7.31 -13.22
N LEU A 442 -28.71 -6.58 -12.60
CA LEU A 442 -28.18 -6.94 -11.29
C LEU A 442 -29.29 -6.99 -10.23
N LYS A 443 -30.27 -6.09 -10.26
CA LYS A 443 -31.41 -6.12 -9.34
C LYS A 443 -32.26 -7.39 -9.50
N VAL A 444 -32.39 -7.93 -10.71
CA VAL A 444 -33.10 -9.20 -10.97
C VAL A 444 -32.33 -10.41 -10.45
N LEU A 445 -31.00 -10.39 -10.56
CA LEU A 445 -30.09 -11.45 -10.10
C LEU A 445 -29.89 -11.45 -8.58
N GLY A 446 -29.93 -10.27 -7.98
CA GLY A 446 -29.79 -10.07 -6.55
C GLY A 446 -30.98 -10.64 -5.76
N THR A 447 -30.75 -10.89 -4.47
CA THR A 447 -31.81 -11.19 -3.52
C THR A 447 -32.12 -9.94 -2.70
N ALA A 448 -33.40 -9.62 -2.55
CA ALA A 448 -33.81 -8.45 -1.78
C ALA A 448 -33.49 -8.62 -0.30
N GLY A 449 -32.90 -7.59 0.30
CA GLY A 449 -32.71 -7.44 1.75
C GLY A 449 -33.72 -6.48 2.38
N ALA A 450 -33.39 -5.97 3.58
CA ALA A 450 -34.16 -4.91 4.21
C ALA A 450 -33.92 -3.56 3.50
N ASP A 451 -34.86 -2.62 3.58
CA ASP A 451 -34.64 -1.20 3.22
C ASP A 451 -33.86 -0.93 1.91
N SER A 452 -34.34 -1.50 0.78
CA SER A 452 -33.73 -1.42 -0.57
C SER A 452 -32.37 -2.10 -0.75
N ASP A 453 -31.92 -2.88 0.23
CA ASP A 453 -30.70 -3.66 0.12
C ASP A 453 -30.83 -4.77 -0.94
N VAL A 454 -29.71 -5.08 -1.59
CA VAL A 454 -29.58 -6.20 -2.52
C VAL A 454 -28.33 -7.01 -2.17
N LYS A 455 -28.51 -8.33 -2.08
CA LYS A 455 -27.45 -9.29 -1.74
C LYS A 455 -27.09 -10.19 -2.92
N PHE A 456 -25.80 -10.46 -3.06
CA PHE A 456 -25.23 -11.30 -4.10
C PHE A 456 -24.29 -12.31 -3.48
N HIS A 457 -24.55 -13.59 -3.70
CA HIS A 457 -23.62 -14.67 -3.45
C HIS A 457 -22.94 -15.04 -4.77
N LEU A 458 -21.63 -14.83 -4.87
CA LEU A 458 -20.80 -15.16 -6.01
C LEU A 458 -20.10 -16.48 -5.72
N ALA A 459 -20.10 -17.39 -6.69
CA ALA A 459 -19.31 -18.61 -6.61
C ALA A 459 -18.66 -18.94 -7.96
N SER A 460 -17.44 -19.47 -7.91
CA SER A 460 -16.64 -19.90 -9.06
C SER A 460 -16.10 -21.31 -8.80
N ALA A 461 -16.56 -22.30 -9.58
CA ALA A 461 -16.09 -23.68 -9.51
C ALA A 461 -16.32 -24.43 -10.85
N PRO A 462 -15.32 -25.10 -11.43
CA PRO A 462 -15.51 -25.90 -12.65
C PRO A 462 -16.70 -26.88 -12.50
N PRO A 463 -17.59 -27.03 -13.51
CA PRO A 463 -17.54 -26.44 -14.86
C PRO A 463 -18.14 -25.02 -14.97
N LYS A 464 -18.81 -24.50 -13.93
CA LYS A 464 -19.43 -23.16 -13.94
C LYS A 464 -18.44 -22.11 -13.46
N TRP A 465 -17.89 -21.33 -14.38
CA TRP A 465 -16.78 -20.43 -14.03
C TRP A 465 -17.22 -19.28 -13.13
N ILE A 466 -18.43 -18.71 -13.31
CA ILE A 466 -18.98 -17.70 -12.38
C ILE A 466 -20.49 -17.85 -12.24
N THR A 467 -20.97 -17.84 -10.99
CA THR A 467 -22.40 -17.80 -10.66
C THR A 467 -22.74 -16.62 -9.75
N ILE A 468 -23.98 -16.11 -9.87
CA ILE A 468 -24.57 -15.10 -8.98
C ILE A 468 -25.89 -15.63 -8.44
N ASN A 469 -25.98 -15.81 -7.12
CA ASN A 469 -27.12 -16.43 -6.44
C ASN A 469 -27.54 -17.76 -7.10
N GLY A 470 -26.56 -18.57 -7.52
CA GLY A 470 -26.76 -19.86 -8.20
C GLY A 470 -27.00 -19.80 -9.71
N ASN A 471 -27.22 -18.61 -10.29
CA ASN A 471 -27.39 -18.45 -11.73
C ASN A 471 -26.05 -18.36 -12.44
N ASP A 472 -25.86 -19.10 -13.53
CA ASP A 472 -24.62 -19.13 -14.29
C ASP A 472 -24.50 -17.89 -15.17
N VAL A 473 -23.55 -17.01 -14.86
CA VAL A 473 -23.32 -15.77 -15.60
C VAL A 473 -22.06 -15.85 -16.46
N SER A 474 -21.49 -17.03 -16.62
CA SER A 474 -20.25 -17.25 -17.36
C SER A 474 -20.35 -16.79 -18.82
N GLY A 475 -21.57 -16.79 -19.40
CA GLY A 475 -21.85 -16.29 -20.74
C GLY A 475 -21.60 -14.79 -20.95
N TRP A 476 -21.41 -14.01 -19.88
CA TRP A 476 -20.99 -12.61 -20.00
C TRP A 476 -19.52 -12.47 -20.40
N LEU A 477 -18.67 -13.38 -19.93
CA LEU A 477 -17.21 -13.30 -20.03
C LEU A 477 -16.64 -14.24 -21.08
N ILE A 478 -17.21 -15.43 -21.19
CA ILE A 478 -16.77 -16.46 -22.12
C ILE A 478 -17.68 -16.33 -23.34
N GLY A 479 -17.19 -15.65 -24.37
CA GLY A 479 -17.89 -15.67 -25.65
C GLY A 479 -17.91 -17.11 -26.16
N SER A 480 -19.07 -17.75 -26.19
CA SER A 480 -19.23 -18.91 -27.07
C SER A 480 -18.99 -18.39 -28.49
N THR A 481 -17.91 -18.82 -29.12
CA THR A 481 -17.65 -18.53 -30.53
C THR A 481 -18.91 -18.85 -31.32
N SER A 482 -19.37 -17.89 -32.13
CA SER A 482 -20.52 -18.12 -33.01
C SER A 482 -20.18 -19.27 -33.94
N GLU A 483 -20.78 -20.44 -33.74
CA GLU A 483 -20.65 -21.55 -34.67
C GLU A 483 -21.25 -21.16 -36.02
N PRO A 484 -20.59 -21.46 -37.15
CA PRO A 484 -21.14 -21.19 -38.48
C PRO A 484 -22.54 -21.81 -38.62
N GLY A 485 -23.54 -20.98 -38.92
CA GLY A 485 -24.93 -21.40 -39.08
C GLY A 485 -25.79 -21.35 -37.80
N LYS A 486 -25.21 -21.04 -36.62
CA LYS A 486 -26.00 -20.80 -35.40
C LYS A 486 -26.27 -19.29 -35.17
N PRO A 487 -27.44 -18.94 -34.62
CA PRO A 487 -27.76 -17.55 -34.30
C PRO A 487 -26.80 -17.05 -33.22
N ARG A 488 -26.35 -15.79 -33.32
CA ARG A 488 -25.54 -15.19 -32.26
C ARG A 488 -26.32 -15.13 -30.94
N GLN A 489 -25.63 -15.33 -29.83
CA GLN A 489 -26.19 -15.13 -28.50
C GLN A 489 -26.28 -13.64 -28.19
N LEU A 490 -27.46 -13.18 -27.77
CA LEU A 490 -27.65 -11.79 -27.34
C LEU A 490 -27.34 -11.69 -25.85
N ARG A 491 -26.44 -10.78 -25.47
CA ARG A 491 -25.91 -10.67 -24.10
C ARG A 491 -25.52 -9.22 -23.79
N PRO A 492 -25.39 -8.87 -22.50
CA PRO A 492 -24.70 -7.64 -22.09
C PRO A 492 -23.33 -7.54 -22.77
N ALA A 493 -23.07 -6.43 -23.46
CA ALA A 493 -21.85 -6.16 -24.20
C ALA A 493 -21.58 -4.65 -24.28
N GLU A 494 -20.32 -4.28 -24.52
CA GLU A 494 -19.91 -2.89 -24.74
C GLU A 494 -19.10 -2.79 -26.04
N PRO A 495 -19.59 -2.08 -27.08
CA PRO A 495 -20.91 -1.46 -27.17
C PRO A 495 -22.06 -2.49 -27.20
N PRO A 496 -23.31 -2.09 -26.85
CA PRO A 496 -24.47 -2.98 -26.88
C PRO A 496 -24.71 -3.62 -28.26
N LEU A 497 -25.20 -4.85 -28.28
CA LEU A 497 -25.57 -5.55 -29.52
C LEU A 497 -26.78 -4.87 -30.17
N GLN A 498 -26.79 -4.76 -31.49
CA GLN A 498 -27.90 -4.12 -32.23
C GLN A 498 -28.33 -4.99 -33.42
N GLY A 499 -29.63 -4.98 -33.75
CA GLY A 499 -30.16 -5.66 -34.93
C GLY A 499 -31.64 -6.03 -34.86
N ASP A 500 -32.16 -6.58 -35.95
CA ASP A 500 -33.53 -7.11 -36.01
C ASP A 500 -33.75 -8.30 -35.08
N ASP A 501 -32.71 -9.09 -34.83
CA ASP A 501 -32.75 -10.19 -33.86
C ASP A 501 -33.01 -9.71 -32.43
N VAL A 502 -32.47 -8.53 -32.06
CA VAL A 502 -32.77 -7.86 -30.80
C VAL A 502 -34.21 -7.34 -30.78
N ARG A 503 -34.67 -6.67 -31.86
CA ARG A 503 -36.07 -6.20 -31.98
C ARG A 503 -37.06 -7.34 -31.85
N ALA A 504 -36.78 -8.49 -32.46
CA ALA A 504 -37.63 -9.67 -32.38
C ALA A 504 -37.78 -10.16 -30.93
N VAL A 505 -36.67 -10.25 -30.19
CA VAL A 505 -36.69 -10.61 -28.76
C VAL A 505 -37.48 -9.59 -27.95
N GLN A 506 -37.22 -8.30 -28.16
CA GLN A 506 -37.92 -7.22 -27.48
C GLN A 506 -39.44 -7.27 -27.74
N ARG A 507 -39.89 -7.53 -28.97
CA ARG A 507 -41.33 -7.69 -29.30
C ARG A 507 -41.94 -8.87 -28.56
N SER A 508 -41.27 -10.02 -28.57
CA SER A 508 -41.75 -11.22 -27.87
C SER A 508 -41.83 -11.02 -26.35
N LEU A 509 -40.89 -10.28 -25.75
CA LEU A 509 -40.95 -9.92 -24.32
C LEU A 509 -42.20 -9.10 -24.00
N ASN A 510 -42.51 -8.06 -24.79
CA ASN A 510 -43.74 -7.29 -24.62
C ASN A 510 -45.00 -8.15 -24.86
N GLY A 511 -44.98 -9.07 -25.82
CA GLY A 511 -46.04 -10.06 -26.03
C GLY A 511 -46.25 -10.98 -24.82
N ALA A 512 -45.16 -11.31 -24.11
CA ALA A 512 -45.17 -12.04 -22.83
C ALA A 512 -45.51 -11.14 -21.62
N LYS A 513 -45.96 -9.90 -21.84
CA LYS A 513 -46.30 -8.89 -20.81
C LYS A 513 -45.11 -8.47 -19.92
N ILE A 514 -43.89 -8.59 -20.44
CA ILE A 514 -42.67 -8.08 -19.81
C ILE A 514 -42.23 -6.84 -20.58
N ALA A 515 -42.24 -5.69 -19.93
CA ALA A 515 -41.91 -4.42 -20.56
C ALA A 515 -40.46 -4.43 -21.08
N ALA A 516 -40.29 -4.25 -22.39
CA ALA A 516 -38.99 -4.14 -23.04
C ALA A 516 -38.97 -2.97 -24.04
N PRO A 517 -37.90 -2.17 -24.10
CA PRO A 517 -37.71 -1.17 -25.16
C PRO A 517 -37.80 -1.82 -26.55
N GLN A 518 -38.26 -1.09 -27.57
CA GLN A 518 -38.31 -1.56 -28.96
C GLN A 518 -37.20 -0.90 -29.81
N SER A 519 -36.05 -0.67 -29.20
CA SER A 519 -34.93 0.07 -29.77
C SER A 519 -34.12 -0.73 -30.80
N GLY A 520 -34.21 -2.07 -30.76
CA GLY A 520 -33.29 -2.96 -31.47
C GLY A 520 -31.87 -2.94 -30.90
N THR A 521 -31.68 -2.38 -29.71
CA THR A 521 -30.41 -2.34 -28.97
C THR A 521 -30.53 -3.19 -27.71
N TYR A 522 -29.58 -4.10 -27.48
CA TYR A 522 -29.53 -4.98 -26.33
C TYR A 522 -28.91 -4.26 -25.13
N ASP A 523 -29.62 -3.26 -24.64
CA ASP A 523 -29.27 -2.46 -23.48
C ASP A 523 -29.57 -3.20 -22.16
N GLY A 524 -29.20 -2.58 -21.04
CA GLY A 524 -29.43 -3.20 -19.73
C GLY A 524 -30.92 -3.34 -19.35
N ALA A 525 -31.82 -2.53 -19.92
CA ALA A 525 -33.26 -2.70 -19.76
C ALA A 525 -33.76 -3.96 -20.48
N THR A 526 -33.28 -4.20 -21.71
CA THR A 526 -33.55 -5.42 -22.47
C THR A 526 -32.98 -6.65 -21.75
N ALA A 527 -31.74 -6.58 -21.27
CA ALA A 527 -31.13 -7.69 -20.53
C ALA A 527 -31.90 -8.02 -19.23
N ALA A 528 -32.38 -7.00 -18.50
CA ALA A 528 -33.21 -7.19 -17.32
C ALA A 528 -34.57 -7.82 -17.64
N ALA A 529 -35.20 -7.41 -18.75
CA ALA A 529 -36.45 -8.00 -19.23
C ALA A 529 -36.26 -9.48 -19.62
N VAL A 530 -35.16 -9.82 -20.31
CA VAL A 530 -34.79 -11.22 -20.60
C VAL A 530 -34.58 -12.01 -19.31
N ALA A 531 -33.85 -11.46 -18.33
CA ALA A 531 -33.66 -12.10 -17.04
C ALA A 531 -34.98 -12.33 -16.28
N GLN A 532 -35.91 -11.37 -16.32
CA GLN A 532 -37.24 -11.52 -15.74
C GLN A 532 -38.03 -12.64 -16.45
N PHE A 533 -37.96 -12.72 -17.77
CA PHE A 533 -38.58 -13.79 -18.55
C PHE A 533 -38.00 -15.15 -18.17
N GLN A 534 -36.67 -15.26 -18.11
CA GLN A 534 -35.97 -16.48 -17.71
C GLN A 534 -36.42 -16.94 -16.32
N LYS A 535 -36.50 -16.01 -15.36
CA LYS A 535 -36.98 -16.27 -14.00
C LYS A 535 -38.42 -16.79 -13.97
N GLN A 536 -39.33 -16.20 -14.76
CA GLN A 536 -40.73 -16.64 -14.83
C GLN A 536 -40.91 -18.01 -15.49
N ASN A 537 -39.95 -18.44 -16.32
CA ASN A 537 -40.04 -19.66 -17.11
C ASN A 537 -39.10 -20.79 -16.63
N GLY A 538 -38.46 -20.64 -15.46
CA GLY A 538 -37.57 -21.64 -14.89
C GLY A 538 -36.28 -21.88 -15.69
N LEU A 539 -35.79 -20.85 -16.40
CA LEU A 539 -34.53 -20.87 -17.13
C LEU A 539 -33.38 -20.32 -16.26
N ASN A 540 -32.13 -20.52 -16.69
CA ASN A 540 -30.97 -19.84 -16.10
C ASN A 540 -31.15 -18.33 -16.21
N VAL A 541 -31.11 -17.61 -15.08
CA VAL A 541 -31.31 -16.15 -15.06
C VAL A 541 -29.96 -15.49 -15.24
N ASP A 542 -29.63 -15.08 -16.46
CA ASP A 542 -28.36 -14.43 -16.81
C ASP A 542 -28.54 -13.24 -17.76
N GLY A 543 -29.76 -13.03 -18.26
CA GLY A 543 -30.02 -12.03 -19.28
C GLY A 543 -29.29 -12.32 -20.60
N VAL A 544 -28.96 -13.58 -20.90
CA VAL A 544 -28.38 -14.05 -22.16
C VAL A 544 -29.41 -14.84 -22.95
N VAL A 545 -29.66 -14.42 -24.19
CA VAL A 545 -30.59 -15.10 -25.10
C VAL A 545 -29.91 -16.31 -25.75
N THR A 546 -30.03 -17.45 -25.06
CA THR A 546 -29.66 -18.79 -25.56
C THR A 546 -30.76 -19.41 -26.44
N GLU A 547 -30.50 -20.56 -27.06
CA GLU A 547 -31.50 -21.33 -27.83
C GLU A 547 -32.74 -21.64 -27.00
N ALA A 548 -32.56 -22.18 -25.78
CA ALA A 548 -33.67 -22.44 -24.85
C ALA A 548 -34.50 -21.18 -24.53
N THR A 549 -33.86 -20.01 -24.45
CA THR A 549 -34.55 -18.74 -24.24
C THR A 549 -35.36 -18.34 -25.47
N ARG A 550 -34.80 -18.48 -26.68
CA ARG A 550 -35.49 -18.20 -27.95
C ARG A 550 -36.71 -19.10 -28.16
N ASP A 551 -36.55 -20.39 -27.90
CA ASP A 551 -37.62 -21.39 -28.02
C ASP A 551 -38.79 -21.06 -27.10
N LYS A 552 -38.50 -20.70 -25.84
CA LYS A 552 -39.53 -20.28 -24.88
C LYS A 552 -40.19 -18.95 -25.25
N LEU A 553 -39.45 -18.01 -25.84
CA LEU A 553 -40.00 -16.74 -26.33
C LEU A 553 -40.78 -16.88 -27.66
N GLY A 554 -40.71 -18.04 -28.32
CA GLY A 554 -41.26 -18.22 -29.67
C GLY A 554 -40.55 -17.38 -30.74
N VAL A 555 -39.28 -17.01 -30.52
CA VAL A 555 -38.51 -16.18 -31.45
C VAL A 555 -37.75 -17.07 -32.40
N LYS A 556 -38.19 -17.11 -33.67
CA LYS A 556 -37.42 -17.79 -34.72
C LYS A 556 -36.06 -17.08 -34.89
N PRO A 557 -34.95 -17.81 -34.98
CA PRO A 557 -33.68 -17.15 -35.20
C PRO A 557 -33.63 -16.45 -36.55
N LEU A 558 -33.39 -15.14 -36.52
CA LEU A 558 -33.14 -14.34 -37.71
C LEU A 558 -31.66 -14.45 -38.07
N ALA A 559 -31.34 -14.47 -39.37
CA ALA A 559 -29.97 -14.47 -39.84
C ALA A 559 -29.24 -13.23 -39.29
N PRO A 560 -27.99 -13.35 -38.80
CA PRO A 560 -27.25 -12.20 -38.30
C PRO A 560 -27.07 -11.18 -39.42
N GLU A 561 -27.50 -9.94 -39.21
CA GLU A 561 -27.19 -8.84 -40.11
C GLU A 561 -25.67 -8.61 -40.08
N ALA A 562 -25.06 -8.50 -41.26
CA ALA A 562 -23.61 -8.32 -41.39
C ALA A 562 -23.19 -7.07 -40.62
N ALA A 563 -22.16 -7.22 -39.76
CA ALA A 563 -21.59 -6.08 -39.05
C ALA A 563 -21.22 -4.97 -40.05
N PRO A 564 -21.41 -3.68 -39.72
CA PRO A 564 -20.94 -2.60 -40.57
C PRO A 564 -19.46 -2.82 -40.87
N PRO A 565 -18.99 -2.58 -42.11
CA PRO A 565 -17.59 -2.80 -42.46
C PRO A 565 -16.73 -2.00 -41.48
N ARG A 566 -15.78 -2.68 -40.82
CA ARG A 566 -14.71 -1.99 -40.11
C ARG A 566 -14.02 -1.15 -41.18
N THR A 567 -14.13 0.18 -41.11
CA THR A 567 -13.24 1.05 -41.86
C THR A 567 -11.84 0.71 -41.38
N SER A 568 -11.11 -0.02 -42.22
CA SER A 568 -9.69 -0.26 -42.06
C SER A 568 -8.98 1.07 -42.20
N ASP A 569 -8.80 1.79 -41.10
CA ASP A 569 -7.71 2.75 -41.01
C ASP A 569 -6.41 1.93 -41.08
N VAL A 570 -5.89 1.85 -42.31
CA VAL A 570 -4.58 1.30 -42.62
C VAL A 570 -3.55 2.19 -41.93
N ILE A 571 -3.17 1.83 -40.70
CA ILE A 571 -1.90 2.28 -40.13
C ILE A 571 -0.81 1.54 -40.90
N LYS A 572 -0.23 2.23 -41.88
CA LYS A 572 0.94 1.78 -42.64
C LYS A 572 2.15 1.77 -41.69
N PRO A 573 2.90 0.65 -41.56
CA PRO A 573 4.09 0.63 -40.71
C PRO A 573 5.21 1.51 -41.30
N PRO A 574 6.06 2.12 -40.47
CA PRO A 574 7.22 2.86 -40.95
C PRO A 574 8.16 1.92 -41.71
N ARG A 575 8.66 2.39 -42.86
CA ARG A 575 9.74 1.70 -43.58
C ARG A 575 10.98 1.66 -42.69
N ARG A 576 11.65 0.51 -42.73
CA ARG A 576 12.90 0.18 -42.00
C ARG A 576 13.95 1.28 -42.07
#